data_AF-A0A2M6Y2H8-F1
#
_entry.id   AF-A0A2M6Y2H8-F1
#
_cell.length_a   1.000
_cell.length_b   1.000
_cell.length_c   1.000
_cell.angle_alpha   90.00
_cell.angle_beta   90.00
_cell.angle_gamma   90.00
#
_symmetry.space_group_name_H-M   'P 1'
#
loop_
_entity.id
_entity.type
_entity.pdbx_description
1 polymer ?
#
loop_
_entity_poly.entity_id
_entity_poly.type
_entity_poly.pdbx_seq_one_letter_code
_entity_poly.pdbx_strand_id
1 'polypeptide(L)'
;MSRKEGLKYFLTLAASLCVCLALGLEWERTLTIYPEGRDIVRAQSSGYEEEEADYAPTLSRTEKGVSQKISRKGNTLRAAYNFINFNKDRISVTFSLSRPDYKRYLAGYGYTDSEMAALRSWRKKAREEAWNKAYVTGGKAAAEKAIANIELDYETKMRGLFRLRGLALRKDNTVECDMPVIVKKNVKMMQGLALAIQKIAAQRSYGSEETTGAVLSLVQTALRYKIPPMVENGLHTGGLLPPARAMLSGWGDCDTKTALAASVLSSWNTAKMV
;
A
#
# COMPACT_ATOMS: atom_id res chain seq x y z
N MET A 1 -34.82 -52.79 17.48
CA MET A 1 -33.62 -52.61 16.62
C MET A 1 -32.65 -53.75 16.87
N SER A 2 -32.28 -54.47 15.82
CA SER A 2 -31.24 -55.50 15.90
C SER A 2 -29.88 -54.83 16.17
N ARG A 3 -28.99 -55.47 16.96
CA ARG A 3 -27.59 -55.00 17.13
C ARG A 3 -26.90 -54.70 15.78
N LYS A 4 -27.26 -55.45 14.73
CA LYS A 4 -26.74 -55.25 13.37
C LYS A 4 -27.26 -53.96 12.72
N GLU A 5 -28.49 -53.56 13.00
CA GLU A 5 -29.05 -52.28 12.52
C GLU A 5 -28.43 -51.11 13.25
N GLY A 6 -28.25 -51.21 14.57
CA GLY A 6 -27.54 -50.20 15.35
C GLY A 6 -26.14 -49.93 14.82
N LEU A 7 -25.36 -50.99 14.52
CA LEU A 7 -24.01 -50.85 13.97
C LEU A 7 -23.99 -50.14 12.60
N LYS A 8 -24.94 -50.44 11.72
CA LYS A 8 -25.05 -49.77 10.41
C LYS A 8 -25.32 -48.27 10.59
N TYR A 9 -26.23 -47.90 11.49
CA TYR A 9 -26.52 -46.49 11.80
C TYR A 9 -25.28 -45.75 12.33
N PHE A 10 -24.53 -46.37 13.25
CA PHE A 10 -23.29 -45.76 13.76
C PHE A 10 -22.23 -45.57 12.68
N LEU A 11 -22.06 -46.54 11.78
CA LEU A 11 -21.11 -46.42 10.67
C LEU A 11 -21.52 -45.33 9.67
N THR A 12 -22.81 -45.21 9.35
CA THR A 12 -23.29 -44.12 8.48
C THR A 12 -23.13 -42.75 9.12
N LEU A 13 -23.39 -42.64 10.43
CA LEU A 13 -23.19 -41.40 11.16
C LEU A 13 -21.70 -41.00 11.18
N ALA A 14 -20.81 -41.94 11.49
CA ALA A 14 -19.37 -41.72 11.48
C ALA A 14 -18.87 -41.29 10.10
N ALA A 15 -19.31 -41.95 9.03
CA ALA A 15 -18.95 -41.58 7.66
C ALA A 15 -19.41 -40.15 7.32
N SER A 16 -20.64 -39.77 7.70
CA SER A 16 -21.16 -38.42 7.47
C SER A 16 -20.37 -37.35 8.22
N LEU A 17 -19.99 -37.62 9.47
CA LEU A 17 -19.15 -36.72 10.28
C LEU A 17 -17.75 -36.56 9.67
N CYS A 18 -17.14 -37.64 9.17
CA CYS A 18 -15.85 -37.56 8.49
C CYS A 18 -15.91 -36.71 7.22
N VAL A 19 -16.98 -36.82 6.43
CA VAL A 19 -17.17 -35.99 5.22
C VAL A 19 -17.36 -34.52 5.60
N CYS A 20 -18.17 -34.22 6.63
CA CYS A 20 -18.34 -32.85 7.13
C CYS A 20 -17.02 -32.26 7.65
N LEU A 21 -16.21 -33.03 8.36
CA LEU A 21 -14.88 -32.60 8.82
C LEU A 21 -13.92 -32.35 7.66
N ALA A 22 -13.91 -33.21 6.65
CA ALA A 22 -13.05 -33.04 5.47
C ALA A 22 -13.43 -31.76 4.69
N LEU A 23 -14.73 -31.53 4.47
CA LEU A 23 -15.22 -30.30 3.84
C LEU A 23 -14.93 -29.07 4.70
N GLY A 24 -15.06 -29.19 6.02
CA GLY A 24 -14.71 -28.14 6.98
C GLY A 24 -13.23 -27.75 6.90
N LEU A 25 -12.33 -28.73 6.84
CA LEU A 25 -10.88 -28.49 6.70
C LEU A 25 -10.49 -27.91 5.34
N GLU A 26 -11.14 -28.33 4.25
CA GLU A 26 -10.91 -27.76 2.92
C GLU A 26 -11.41 -26.31 2.85
N TRP A 27 -12.56 -26.03 3.45
CA TRP A 27 -13.07 -24.68 3.63
C TRP A 27 -12.16 -23.85 4.52
N GLU A 28 -11.70 -24.39 5.64
CA GLU A 28 -10.77 -23.71 6.53
C GLU A 28 -9.50 -23.35 5.79
N ARG A 29 -8.89 -24.27 5.04
CA ARG A 29 -7.70 -24.01 4.18
C ARG A 29 -7.95 -22.94 3.12
N THR A 30 -9.15 -22.93 2.53
CA THR A 30 -9.52 -21.93 1.52
C THR A 30 -9.79 -20.56 2.16
N LEU A 31 -10.26 -20.55 3.41
CA LEU A 31 -10.51 -19.37 4.22
C LEU A 31 -9.30 -18.92 5.04
N THR A 32 -8.27 -19.75 5.21
CA THR A 32 -7.01 -19.38 5.87
C THR A 32 -6.25 -18.47 4.93
N ILE A 33 -6.58 -17.20 5.00
CA ILE A 33 -5.78 -16.13 4.44
C ILE A 33 -4.57 -16.01 5.36
N TYR A 34 -3.46 -16.67 5.03
CA TYR A 34 -2.18 -16.40 5.69
C TYR A 34 -1.86 -14.92 5.45
N PRO A 35 -1.80 -14.09 6.51
CA PRO A 35 -1.51 -12.68 6.35
C PRO A 35 -0.01 -12.54 6.02
N GLU A 36 0.33 -12.49 4.74
CA GLU A 36 1.58 -11.88 4.30
C GLU A 36 1.48 -10.37 4.60
N GLY A 37 1.81 -10.00 5.85
CA GLY A 37 1.59 -8.68 6.42
C GLY A 37 0.30 -8.61 7.25
N ARG A 38 0.42 -8.16 8.50
CA ARG A 38 -0.62 -8.06 9.55
C ARG A 38 -1.82 -7.15 9.20
N ASP A 39 -2.54 -7.46 8.13
CA ASP A 39 -3.79 -6.79 7.77
C ASP A 39 -4.89 -7.84 7.61
N ILE A 40 -5.57 -8.12 8.72
CA ILE A 40 -6.76 -8.97 8.74
C ILE A 40 -7.84 -8.29 7.88
N VAL A 41 -8.15 -8.91 6.74
CA VAL A 41 -9.28 -8.53 5.89
C VAL A 41 -10.57 -9.04 6.55
N ARG A 42 -11.01 -8.41 7.64
CA ARG A 42 -12.34 -8.67 8.23
C ARG A 42 -13.33 -7.64 7.68
N ALA A 43 -14.47 -8.13 7.19
CA ALA A 43 -15.68 -7.31 7.18
C ALA A 43 -15.96 -6.95 8.64
N GLN A 44 -15.73 -5.70 9.02
CA GLN A 44 -15.95 -5.24 10.39
C GLN A 44 -17.47 -5.13 10.65
N SER A 45 -18.09 -6.24 11.02
CA SER A 45 -19.30 -6.24 11.86
C SER A 45 -18.87 -6.59 13.29
N SER A 46 -19.37 -5.84 14.26
CA SER A 46 -19.10 -5.97 15.69
C SER A 46 -19.23 -7.41 16.19
N GLY A 47 -18.10 -8.03 16.54
CA GLY A 47 -18.02 -9.29 17.27
C GLY A 47 -16.70 -9.30 18.02
N TYR A 48 -16.80 -9.20 19.35
CA TYR A 48 -15.68 -9.19 20.29
C TYR A 48 -14.89 -10.49 20.22
N GLU A 49 -13.56 -10.39 20.15
CA GLU A 49 -12.63 -11.34 20.78
C GLU A 49 -11.22 -10.71 20.82
N GLU A 50 -10.70 -10.60 22.05
CA GLU A 50 -9.34 -10.31 22.50
C GLU A 50 -8.36 -11.35 21.90
N GLU A 51 -7.05 -11.16 21.70
CA GLU A 51 -6.02 -10.43 22.44
C GLU A 51 -4.77 -10.44 21.53
N GLU A 52 -4.22 -9.29 21.12
CA GLU A 52 -2.80 -9.18 20.72
C GLU A 52 -2.36 -7.71 20.73
N ALA A 53 -1.20 -7.46 21.33
CA ALA A 53 -0.74 -6.17 21.82
C ALA A 53 -0.57 -5.07 20.75
N ASP A 54 -1.10 -3.90 21.10
CA ASP A 54 -0.66 -2.53 20.82
C ASP A 54 -0.14 -2.16 19.43
N TYR A 55 -1.04 -1.56 18.63
CA TYR A 55 -0.67 -0.31 17.93
C TYR A 55 -1.84 0.60 17.50
N ALA A 56 -3.09 0.24 17.75
CA ALA A 56 -4.19 1.22 17.73
C ALA A 56 -5.41 0.58 18.40
N PRO A 57 -6.07 1.25 19.37
CA PRO A 57 -7.34 0.77 19.90
C PRO A 57 -8.28 0.48 18.73
N THR A 58 -8.88 -0.71 18.73
CA THR A 58 -9.97 -1.11 17.85
C THR A 58 -11.20 -0.30 18.26
N LEU A 59 -11.18 1.01 17.99
CA LEU A 59 -12.35 1.86 18.17
C LEU A 59 -13.43 1.33 17.24
N SER A 60 -14.45 0.69 17.81
CA SER A 60 -15.64 0.30 17.09
C SER A 60 -16.33 1.58 16.62
N ARG A 61 -16.10 1.98 15.37
CA ARG A 61 -16.86 3.07 14.76
C ARG A 61 -18.32 2.61 14.64
N THR A 62 -19.19 3.18 15.45
CA THR A 62 -20.65 2.96 15.42
C THR A 62 -21.36 3.87 14.40
N GLU A 63 -20.59 4.61 13.59
CA GLU A 63 -21.12 5.47 12.53
C GLU A 63 -21.86 4.64 11.47
N LYS A 64 -23.19 4.57 11.63
CA LYS A 64 -24.10 3.90 10.69
C LYS A 64 -23.95 4.51 9.30
N GLY A 65 -23.25 3.83 8.39
CA GLY A 65 -23.17 4.22 6.98
C GLY A 65 -21.77 4.20 6.37
N VAL A 66 -20.71 4.03 7.17
CA VAL A 66 -19.37 3.76 6.65
C VAL A 66 -19.13 2.26 6.62
N SER A 67 -18.69 1.72 5.50
CA SER A 67 -18.22 0.33 5.42
C SER A 67 -17.09 0.18 4.42
N GLN A 68 -16.22 -0.76 4.72
CA GLN A 68 -15.09 -1.11 3.89
C GLN A 68 -15.10 -2.62 3.70
N LYS A 69 -14.98 -3.05 2.44
CA LYS A 69 -14.82 -4.45 2.09
C LYS A 69 -13.66 -4.60 1.13
N ILE A 70 -12.57 -5.14 1.65
CA ILE A 70 -11.44 -5.59 0.84
C ILE A 70 -11.63 -7.07 0.57
N SER A 71 -11.38 -7.50 -0.66
CA SER A 71 -11.57 -8.88 -1.08
C SER A 71 -10.60 -9.23 -2.19
N ARG A 72 -10.31 -10.52 -2.30
CA ARG A 72 -9.53 -11.09 -3.38
C ARG A 72 -10.44 -12.00 -4.21
N LYS A 73 -10.58 -11.69 -5.49
CA LYS A 73 -11.35 -12.51 -6.43
C LYS A 73 -10.42 -12.97 -7.55
N GLY A 74 -10.02 -14.24 -7.49
CA GLY A 74 -9.02 -14.80 -8.41
C GLY A 74 -7.70 -14.03 -8.34
N ASN A 75 -7.31 -13.45 -9.48
CA ASN A 75 -6.07 -12.68 -9.62
C ASN A 75 -6.25 -11.16 -9.39
N THR A 76 -7.39 -10.72 -8.87
CA THR A 76 -7.69 -9.29 -8.66
C THR A 76 -7.92 -9.00 -7.18
N LEU A 77 -7.25 -7.96 -6.69
CA LEU A 77 -7.53 -7.32 -5.40
C LEU A 77 -8.59 -6.25 -5.63
N ARG A 78 -9.63 -6.25 -4.79
CA ARG A 78 -10.75 -5.32 -4.90
C ARG A 78 -11.06 -4.75 -3.53
N ALA A 79 -11.15 -3.42 -3.46
CA ALA A 79 -11.65 -2.70 -2.30
C ALA A 79 -12.95 -1.97 -2.67
N ALA A 80 -13.97 -2.12 -1.84
CA ALA A 80 -15.22 -1.39 -1.93
C ALA A 80 -15.40 -0.54 -0.68
N TYR A 81 -15.71 0.74 -0.87
CA TYR A 81 -15.87 1.72 0.17
C TYR A 81 -17.27 2.31 0.08
N ASN A 82 -17.96 2.34 1.21
CA ASN A 82 -19.15 3.15 1.42
C ASN A 82 -18.83 4.17 2.51
N PHE A 83 -19.12 5.43 2.26
CA PHE A 83 -18.85 6.50 3.21
C PHE A 83 -19.88 7.61 3.06
N ILE A 84 -19.89 8.52 4.03
CA ILE A 84 -20.76 9.69 4.03
C ILE A 84 -19.86 10.89 3.72
N ASN A 85 -20.23 11.71 2.73
CA ASN A 85 -19.51 12.95 2.44
C ASN A 85 -19.98 14.11 3.34
N PHE A 86 -19.38 15.29 3.20
CA PHE A 86 -19.76 16.48 3.97
C PHE A 86 -21.21 16.94 3.75
N ASN A 87 -21.83 16.57 2.63
CA ASN A 87 -23.26 16.83 2.37
C ASN A 87 -24.20 15.79 2.99
N LYS A 88 -23.67 14.90 3.85
CA LYS A 88 -24.39 13.77 4.47
C LYS A 88 -24.88 12.71 3.48
N ASP A 89 -24.31 12.73 2.29
CA ASP A 89 -24.69 11.87 1.19
C ASP A 89 -23.88 10.57 1.24
N ARG A 90 -24.56 9.43 1.07
CA ARG A 90 -23.89 8.12 1.03
C ARG A 90 -23.27 7.89 -0.34
N ILE A 91 -21.97 7.67 -0.39
CA ILE A 91 -21.20 7.44 -1.61
C ILE A 91 -20.57 6.05 -1.55
N SER A 92 -20.62 5.35 -2.70
CA SER A 92 -20.01 4.04 -2.87
C SER A 92 -18.99 4.09 -4.00
N VAL A 93 -17.74 3.71 -3.72
CA VAL A 93 -16.67 3.61 -4.72
C VAL A 93 -15.99 2.26 -4.64
N THR A 94 -15.47 1.80 -5.78
CA THR A 94 -14.68 0.57 -5.86
C THR A 94 -13.36 0.83 -6.54
N PHE A 95 -12.30 0.27 -5.97
CA PHE A 95 -10.96 0.26 -6.54
C PHE A 95 -10.49 -1.18 -6.70
N SER A 96 -9.82 -1.49 -7.79
CA SER A 96 -9.29 -2.84 -8.02
C SER A 96 -8.03 -2.82 -8.84
N LEU A 97 -7.14 -3.77 -8.56
CA LEU A 97 -5.90 -3.98 -9.30
C LEU A 97 -5.61 -5.47 -9.42
N SER A 98 -5.02 -5.89 -10.54
CA SER A 98 -4.54 -7.26 -10.67
C SER A 98 -3.37 -7.50 -9.69
N ARG A 99 -3.18 -8.73 -9.18
CA ARG A 99 -2.04 -9.03 -8.29
C ARG A 99 -0.68 -8.80 -8.96
N PRO A 100 -0.48 -9.15 -10.26
CA PRO A 100 0.76 -8.83 -10.95
C PRO A 100 1.03 -7.32 -11.02
N ASP A 101 0.01 -6.53 -11.34
CA ASP A 101 0.16 -5.07 -11.41
C ASP A 101 0.37 -4.47 -10.02
N TYR A 102 -0.31 -4.98 -9.00
CA TYR A 102 -0.10 -4.58 -7.61
C TYR A 102 1.32 -4.88 -7.14
N LYS A 103 1.84 -6.09 -7.39
CA LYS A 103 3.22 -6.46 -7.05
C LYS A 103 4.24 -5.58 -7.77
N ARG A 104 4.04 -5.36 -9.08
CA ARG A 104 4.90 -4.48 -9.89
C ARG A 104 4.86 -3.04 -9.38
N TYR A 105 3.67 -2.57 -9.02
CA TYR A 105 3.46 -1.24 -8.45
C TYR A 105 4.20 -1.09 -7.12
N LEU A 106 4.04 -2.03 -6.19
CA LEU A 106 4.72 -2.00 -4.88
C LEU A 106 6.24 -2.05 -5.01
N ALA A 107 6.75 -2.87 -5.94
CA ALA A 107 8.18 -2.94 -6.21
C ALA A 107 8.78 -1.60 -6.72
N GLY A 108 7.95 -0.61 -7.05
CA GLY A 108 8.34 0.74 -7.46
C GLY A 108 8.47 1.76 -6.32
N TYR A 109 8.21 1.36 -5.07
CA TYR A 109 8.27 2.23 -3.88
C TYR A 109 9.20 1.66 -2.82
N GLY A 110 9.79 2.55 -2.02
CA GLY A 110 10.75 2.18 -0.99
C GLY A 110 12.04 1.58 -1.56
N TYR A 111 13.02 1.33 -0.71
CA TYR A 111 14.29 0.71 -1.11
C TYR A 111 14.65 -0.43 -0.18
N THR A 112 15.47 -1.35 -0.66
CA THR A 112 16.00 -2.46 0.13
C THR A 112 17.46 -2.24 0.50
N ASP A 113 17.92 -2.90 1.56
CA ASP A 113 19.34 -2.87 1.93
C ASP A 113 20.24 -3.42 0.82
N SER A 114 19.73 -4.36 0.02
CA SER A 114 20.44 -4.94 -1.12
C SER A 114 20.74 -3.91 -2.22
N GLU A 115 19.81 -3.00 -2.52
CA GLU A 115 20.02 -1.92 -3.47
C GLU A 115 21.07 -0.93 -2.98
N MET A 116 21.04 -0.60 -1.68
CA MET A 116 22.04 0.26 -1.06
C MET A 116 23.41 -0.42 -1.00
N ALA A 117 23.47 -1.73 -0.72
CA ALA A 117 24.70 -2.51 -0.79
C ALA A 117 25.28 -2.53 -2.20
N ALA A 118 24.45 -2.71 -3.24
CA ALA A 118 24.88 -2.65 -4.63
C ALA A 118 25.46 -1.27 -4.99
N LEU A 119 24.83 -0.19 -4.56
CA LEU A 119 25.33 1.17 -4.81
C LEU A 119 26.66 1.45 -4.10
N ARG A 120 26.81 0.98 -2.85
CA ARG A 120 28.08 1.06 -2.10
C ARG A 120 29.19 0.25 -2.74
N SER A 121 28.88 -0.96 -3.21
CA SER A 121 29.83 -1.82 -3.94
C SER A 121 30.31 -1.15 -5.24
N TRP A 122 29.38 -0.59 -6.01
CA TRP A 122 29.71 0.20 -7.20
C TRP A 122 30.65 1.38 -6.87
N ARG A 123 30.34 2.17 -5.82
CA ARG A 123 31.19 3.30 -5.38
C ARG A 123 32.62 2.83 -5.07
N LYS A 124 32.76 1.73 -4.31
CA LYS A 124 34.08 1.19 -3.95
C LYS A 124 34.89 0.82 -5.19
N LYS A 125 34.30 0.07 -6.11
CA LYS A 125 34.94 -0.34 -7.36
C LYS A 125 35.32 0.86 -8.24
N ALA A 126 34.39 1.80 -8.42
CA ALA A 126 34.62 2.99 -9.23
C ALA A 126 35.74 3.89 -8.66
N ARG A 127 35.85 4.00 -7.33
CA ARG A 127 36.94 4.74 -6.68
C ARG A 127 38.31 4.10 -6.94
N GLU A 128 38.42 2.79 -6.81
CA GLU A 128 39.66 2.06 -7.03
C GLU A 128 40.12 2.17 -8.49
N GLU A 129 39.21 1.96 -9.44
CA GLU A 129 39.48 2.11 -10.87
C GLU A 129 39.89 3.54 -11.24
N ALA A 130 39.17 4.54 -10.74
CA ALA A 130 39.45 5.96 -11.00
C ALA A 130 40.80 6.38 -10.39
N TRP A 131 41.10 5.94 -9.16
CA TRP A 131 42.38 6.21 -8.50
C TRP A 131 43.54 5.63 -9.30
N ASN A 132 43.51 4.34 -9.59
CA ASN A 132 44.59 3.66 -10.30
C ASN A 132 44.86 4.29 -11.67
N LYS A 133 43.79 4.62 -12.42
CA LYS A 133 43.91 5.25 -13.74
C LYS A 133 44.48 6.68 -13.67
N ALA A 134 43.96 7.51 -12.79
CA ALA A 134 44.36 8.92 -12.69
C ALA A 134 45.74 9.09 -12.03
N TYR A 135 46.10 8.21 -11.09
CA TYR A 135 47.41 8.25 -10.42
C TYR A 135 48.56 8.01 -11.40
N VAL A 136 48.41 7.04 -12.31
CA VAL A 136 49.42 6.75 -13.35
C VAL A 136 49.61 7.95 -14.29
N THR A 137 48.54 8.68 -14.60
CA THR A 137 48.57 9.75 -15.61
C THR A 137 49.03 11.10 -15.03
N GLY A 138 48.64 11.43 -13.80
CA GLY A 138 48.83 12.76 -13.23
C GLY A 138 49.16 12.79 -11.73
N GLY A 139 49.57 11.64 -11.17
CA GLY A 139 49.93 11.51 -9.77
C GLY A 139 48.77 11.71 -8.80
N LYS A 140 49.11 11.98 -7.53
CA LYS A 140 48.16 12.03 -6.42
C LYS A 140 47.05 13.07 -6.59
N ALA A 141 47.39 14.29 -7.02
CA ALA A 141 46.42 15.38 -7.18
C ALA A 141 45.35 15.05 -8.25
N ALA A 142 45.74 14.41 -9.35
CA ALA A 142 44.79 13.96 -10.37
C ALA A 142 43.87 12.84 -9.84
N ALA A 143 44.42 11.92 -9.04
CA ALA A 143 43.67 10.82 -8.44
C ALA A 143 42.64 11.31 -7.40
N GLU A 144 42.99 12.28 -6.56
CA GLU A 144 42.07 12.90 -5.61
C GLU A 144 40.92 13.62 -6.31
N LYS A 145 41.23 14.38 -7.38
CA LYS A 145 40.20 15.02 -8.22
C LYS A 145 39.27 13.99 -8.87
N ALA A 146 39.82 12.86 -9.32
CA ALA A 146 39.01 11.79 -9.89
C ALA A 146 38.07 11.15 -8.85
N ILE A 147 38.54 10.91 -7.63
CA ILE A 147 37.68 10.42 -6.54
C ILE A 147 36.56 11.41 -6.24
N ALA A 148 36.83 12.71 -6.18
CA ALA A 148 35.81 13.72 -5.92
C ALA A 148 34.66 13.68 -6.95
N ASN A 149 34.98 13.43 -8.22
CA ASN A 149 33.95 13.24 -9.26
C ASN A 149 33.12 11.96 -9.02
N ILE A 150 33.76 10.84 -8.63
CA ILE A 150 33.04 9.60 -8.30
C ILE A 150 32.10 9.78 -7.09
N GLU A 151 32.50 10.59 -6.11
CA GLU A 151 31.65 10.91 -4.97
C GLU A 151 30.40 11.72 -5.38
N LEU A 152 30.57 12.70 -6.27
CA LEU A 152 29.44 13.44 -6.83
C LEU A 152 28.50 12.50 -7.62
N ASP A 153 29.05 11.61 -8.44
CA ASP A 153 28.25 10.60 -9.17
C ASP A 153 27.50 9.66 -8.22
N TYR A 154 28.14 9.24 -7.13
CA TYR A 154 27.50 8.43 -6.09
C TYR A 154 26.32 9.15 -5.46
N GLU A 155 26.48 10.41 -5.06
CA GLU A 155 25.38 11.22 -4.53
C GLU A 155 24.25 11.37 -5.55
N THR A 156 24.56 11.66 -6.81
CA THR A 156 23.57 11.77 -7.88
C THR A 156 22.81 10.45 -8.08
N LYS A 157 23.50 9.31 -8.11
CA LYS A 157 22.86 7.99 -8.23
C LYS A 157 22.02 7.65 -7.00
N MET A 158 22.49 7.97 -5.80
CA MET A 158 21.75 7.75 -4.55
C MET A 158 20.47 8.59 -4.51
N ARG A 159 20.54 9.89 -4.81
CA ARG A 159 19.36 10.76 -4.93
C ARG A 159 18.41 10.28 -6.03
N GLY A 160 18.96 9.84 -7.16
CA GLY A 160 18.19 9.26 -8.27
C GLY A 160 17.44 7.99 -7.87
N LEU A 161 18.09 7.08 -7.14
CA LEU A 161 17.47 5.88 -6.59
C LEU A 161 16.32 6.25 -5.65
N PHE A 162 16.58 7.07 -4.63
CA PHE A 162 15.52 7.47 -3.69
C PHE A 162 14.34 8.13 -4.40
N ARG A 163 14.60 9.07 -5.31
CA ARG A 163 13.54 9.74 -6.08
C ARG A 163 12.74 8.75 -6.91
N LEU A 164 13.40 7.79 -7.57
CA LEU A 164 12.72 6.73 -8.31
C LEU A 164 11.82 5.89 -7.40
N ARG A 165 12.24 5.69 -6.14
CA ARG A 165 11.50 4.97 -5.09
C ARG A 165 10.45 5.82 -4.34
N GLY A 166 10.25 7.08 -4.72
CA GLY A 166 9.30 7.99 -4.08
C GLY A 166 9.80 8.62 -2.78
N LEU A 167 11.12 8.68 -2.60
CA LEU A 167 11.79 9.22 -1.42
C LEU A 167 12.70 10.38 -1.82
N ALA A 168 12.97 11.28 -0.89
CA ALA A 168 13.92 12.37 -1.04
C ALA A 168 15.03 12.24 0.01
N LEU A 169 16.28 12.43 -0.42
CA LEU A 169 17.42 12.57 0.48
C LEU A 169 17.65 14.06 0.77
N ARG A 170 17.51 14.44 2.04
CA ARG A 170 17.74 15.79 2.53
C ARG A 170 19.22 16.04 2.85
N LYS A 171 19.58 17.31 3.10
CA LYS A 171 20.98 17.75 3.28
C LYS A 171 21.64 17.18 4.54
N ASP A 172 20.84 16.83 5.53
CA ASP A 172 21.22 16.18 6.79
C ASP A 172 21.32 14.66 6.67
N ASN A 173 21.26 14.12 5.45
CA ASN A 173 21.17 12.68 5.15
C ASN A 173 19.89 12.00 5.67
N THR A 174 18.85 12.76 5.99
CA THR A 174 17.53 12.21 6.32
C THR A 174 16.83 11.79 5.03
N VAL A 175 16.27 10.57 5.04
CA VAL A 175 15.43 10.05 3.95
C VAL A 175 13.97 10.21 4.35
N GLU A 176 13.21 10.92 3.54
CA GLU A 176 11.78 11.15 3.76
C GLU A 176 10.96 10.88 2.50
N CYS A 177 9.64 10.87 2.61
CA CYS A 177 8.73 10.67 1.48
C CYS A 177 8.70 11.89 0.54
N ASP A 178 9.01 11.69 -0.75
CA ASP A 178 8.90 12.74 -1.78
C ASP A 178 7.45 12.81 -2.27
N MET A 179 6.62 13.54 -1.51
CA MET A 179 5.18 13.65 -1.76
C MET A 179 4.83 14.10 -3.19
N PRO A 180 5.44 15.14 -3.78
CA PRO A 180 5.19 15.50 -5.18
C PRO A 180 5.47 14.37 -6.16
N VAL A 181 6.55 13.62 -5.97
CA VAL A 181 6.89 12.47 -6.84
C VAL A 181 5.91 11.33 -6.63
N ILE A 182 5.55 11.00 -5.39
CA ILE A 182 4.54 9.98 -5.07
C ILE A 182 3.21 10.33 -5.74
N VAL A 183 2.71 11.55 -5.55
CA VAL A 183 1.46 12.02 -6.14
C VAL A 183 1.51 11.92 -7.67
N LYS A 184 2.55 12.46 -8.30
CA LYS A 184 2.72 12.44 -9.76
C LYS A 184 2.73 11.01 -10.33
N LYS A 185 3.42 10.08 -9.66
CA LYS A 185 3.47 8.66 -10.08
C LYS A 185 2.11 7.96 -9.97
N ASN A 186 1.21 8.45 -9.11
CA ASN A 186 -0.06 7.80 -8.81
C ASN A 186 -1.27 8.39 -9.52
N VAL A 187 -1.16 9.57 -10.14
CA VAL A 187 -2.28 10.20 -10.87
C VAL A 187 -2.94 9.21 -11.84
N LYS A 188 -2.16 8.59 -12.73
CA LYS A 188 -2.71 7.64 -13.71
C LYS A 188 -3.38 6.42 -13.05
N MET A 189 -2.82 5.93 -11.94
CA MET A 189 -3.38 4.79 -11.21
C MET A 189 -4.70 5.16 -10.51
N MET A 190 -4.83 6.39 -10.01
CA MET A 190 -6.01 6.89 -9.30
C MET A 190 -7.09 7.45 -10.24
N GLN A 191 -6.81 7.59 -11.53
CA GLN A 191 -7.75 8.14 -12.51
C GLN A 191 -9.10 7.41 -12.54
N GLY A 192 -9.10 6.07 -12.43
CA GLY A 192 -10.36 5.29 -12.39
C GLY A 192 -11.24 5.64 -11.18
N LEU A 193 -10.62 5.90 -10.02
CA LEU A 193 -11.33 6.35 -8.82
C LEU A 193 -11.83 7.78 -8.98
N ALA A 194 -11.02 8.68 -9.55
CA ALA A 194 -11.41 10.05 -9.83
C ALA A 194 -12.63 10.12 -10.78
N LEU A 195 -12.63 9.32 -11.86
CA LEU A 195 -13.77 9.23 -12.78
C LEU A 195 -15.02 8.64 -12.11
N ALA A 196 -14.87 7.68 -11.20
CA ALA A 196 -16.00 7.13 -10.45
C ALA A 196 -16.65 8.20 -9.55
N ILE A 197 -15.83 8.99 -8.85
CA ILE A 197 -16.33 10.11 -8.02
C ILE A 197 -16.96 11.19 -8.90
N GLN A 198 -16.34 11.53 -10.04
CA GLN A 198 -16.88 12.51 -10.99
C GLN A 198 -18.24 12.07 -11.56
N LYS A 199 -18.43 10.77 -11.84
CA LYS A 199 -19.72 10.22 -12.28
C LYS A 199 -20.79 10.41 -11.21
N ILE A 200 -20.46 10.14 -9.95
CA ILE A 200 -21.39 10.34 -8.81
C ILE A 200 -21.71 11.83 -8.64
N ALA A 201 -20.70 12.69 -8.75
CA ALA A 201 -20.85 14.14 -8.70
C ALA A 201 -21.82 14.64 -9.78
N ALA A 202 -21.66 14.20 -11.03
CA ALA A 202 -22.57 14.56 -12.12
C ALA A 202 -24.01 14.06 -11.89
N GLN A 203 -24.19 12.85 -11.36
CA GLN A 203 -25.50 12.28 -11.05
C GLN A 203 -26.24 13.02 -9.92
N ARG A 204 -25.49 13.65 -9.01
CA ARG A 204 -26.02 14.36 -7.84
C ARG A 204 -25.90 15.89 -7.95
N SER A 205 -25.51 16.39 -9.11
CA SER A 205 -25.30 17.83 -9.37
C SER A 205 -24.33 18.49 -8.38
N TYR A 206 -23.26 17.79 -7.99
CA TYR A 206 -22.21 18.36 -7.14
C TYR A 206 -21.38 19.38 -7.90
N GLY A 207 -21.05 20.50 -7.23
CA GLY A 207 -20.05 21.44 -7.67
C GLY A 207 -18.63 20.95 -7.38
N SER A 208 -17.65 21.83 -7.63
CA SER A 208 -16.23 21.53 -7.41
C SER A 208 -15.90 21.31 -5.93
N GLU A 209 -16.56 22.06 -5.04
CA GLU A 209 -16.34 21.97 -3.60
C GLU A 209 -16.87 20.64 -3.05
N GLU A 210 -18.09 20.25 -3.43
CA GLU A 210 -18.71 18.99 -3.00
C GLU A 210 -17.96 17.78 -3.57
N THR A 211 -17.47 17.88 -4.81
CA THR A 211 -16.66 16.84 -5.44
C THR A 211 -15.32 16.67 -4.72
N THR A 212 -14.65 17.78 -4.37
CA THR A 212 -13.42 17.76 -3.56
C THR A 212 -13.70 17.21 -2.16
N GLY A 213 -14.80 17.66 -1.55
CA GLY A 213 -15.29 17.20 -0.26
C GLY A 213 -15.56 15.70 -0.23
N ALA A 214 -16.06 15.12 -1.31
CA ALA A 214 -16.23 13.67 -1.44
C ALA A 214 -14.88 12.91 -1.42
N VAL A 215 -13.84 13.43 -2.07
CA VAL A 215 -12.49 12.84 -2.03
C VAL A 215 -11.89 12.94 -0.62
N LEU A 216 -12.01 14.10 0.02
CA LEU A 216 -11.54 14.29 1.40
C LEU A 216 -12.29 13.39 2.38
N SER A 217 -13.61 13.27 2.22
CA SER A 217 -14.43 12.38 3.04
C SER A 217 -14.02 10.92 2.87
N LEU A 218 -13.74 10.48 1.64
CA LEU A 218 -13.24 9.12 1.38
C LEU A 218 -11.98 8.82 2.22
N VAL A 219 -10.98 9.71 2.21
CA VAL A 219 -9.73 9.45 2.94
C VAL A 219 -9.84 9.65 4.46
N GLN A 220 -10.72 10.54 4.91
CA GLN A 220 -10.90 10.82 6.33
C GLN A 220 -11.77 9.77 7.03
N THR A 221 -12.87 9.37 6.40
CA THR A 221 -13.89 8.52 7.04
C THR A 221 -13.80 7.07 6.59
N ALA A 222 -13.51 6.80 5.32
CA ALA A 222 -13.51 5.44 4.78
C ALA A 222 -12.19 4.69 4.97
N LEU A 223 -11.06 5.39 5.10
CA LEU A 223 -9.75 4.79 5.42
C LEU A 223 -9.46 4.87 6.92
N ARG A 224 -9.05 3.76 7.52
CA ARG A 224 -8.63 3.73 8.93
C ARG A 224 -7.33 4.50 9.12
N TYR A 225 -7.21 5.25 10.22
CA TYR A 225 -5.93 5.83 10.61
C TYR A 225 -5.03 4.77 11.23
N LYS A 226 -3.83 4.58 10.68
CA LYS A 226 -2.79 3.68 11.21
C LYS A 226 -1.45 4.12 10.65
N ILE A 227 -0.43 4.18 11.51
CA ILE A 227 0.93 4.58 11.12
C ILE A 227 1.58 3.43 10.35
N PRO A 228 2.01 3.64 9.08
CA PRO A 228 2.72 2.62 8.34
C PRO A 228 4.08 2.34 8.97
N PRO A 229 4.54 1.07 8.98
CA PRO A 229 5.86 0.77 9.50
C PRO A 229 6.94 1.39 8.60
N MET A 230 8.03 1.88 9.19
CA MET A 230 9.18 2.43 8.45
C MET A 230 9.84 1.39 7.53
N VAL A 231 9.79 0.12 7.94
CA VAL A 231 10.31 -1.03 7.21
C VAL A 231 9.25 -2.12 7.18
N GLU A 232 8.99 -2.68 6.01
CA GLU A 232 8.04 -3.76 5.84
C GLU A 232 8.61 -4.81 4.90
N ASN A 233 8.71 -6.06 5.36
CA ASN A 233 9.29 -7.17 4.57
C ASN A 233 10.67 -6.84 3.97
N GLY A 234 11.52 -6.13 4.72
CA GLY A 234 12.86 -5.71 4.29
C GLY A 234 12.87 -4.51 3.32
N LEU A 235 11.72 -3.89 3.06
CA LEU A 235 11.58 -2.69 2.26
C LEU A 235 11.42 -1.46 3.15
N HIS A 236 12.34 -0.51 3.06
CA HIS A 236 12.27 0.79 3.72
C HIS A 236 11.26 1.67 2.99
N THR A 237 10.10 1.92 3.60
CA THR A 237 8.96 2.63 3.00
C THR A 237 8.96 4.12 3.32
N GLY A 238 9.73 4.54 4.34
CA GLY A 238 9.68 5.91 4.85
C GLY A 238 8.41 6.21 5.65
N GLY A 239 7.69 5.19 6.12
CA GLY A 239 6.49 5.36 6.94
C GLY A 239 5.24 5.74 6.15
N LEU A 240 5.21 5.52 4.84
CA LEU A 240 4.07 5.84 3.97
C LEU A 240 3.59 4.63 3.16
N LEU A 241 2.28 4.47 3.03
CA LEU A 241 1.71 3.55 2.03
C LEU A 241 1.44 4.32 0.73
N PRO A 242 1.92 3.87 -0.43
CA PRO A 242 1.65 4.57 -1.66
C PRO A 242 0.15 4.44 -2.04
N PRO A 243 -0.48 5.43 -2.68
CA PRO A 243 -1.95 5.54 -2.87
C PRO A 243 -2.74 4.26 -3.21
N ALA A 244 -2.33 3.48 -4.21
CA ALA A 244 -3.04 2.24 -4.56
C ALA A 244 -2.95 1.18 -3.47
N ARG A 245 -1.85 1.16 -2.71
CA ARG A 245 -1.71 0.32 -1.51
C ARG A 245 -2.65 0.78 -0.41
N ALA A 246 -2.70 2.07 -0.11
CA ALA A 246 -3.63 2.61 0.89
C ALA A 246 -5.09 2.21 0.57
N MET A 247 -5.49 2.30 -0.70
CA MET A 247 -6.81 1.87 -1.17
C MET A 247 -7.06 0.36 -1.08
N LEU A 248 -6.04 -0.49 -1.21
CA LEU A 248 -6.19 -1.95 -1.16
C LEU A 248 -5.94 -2.55 0.24
N SER A 249 -5.25 -1.82 1.12
CA SER A 249 -5.06 -2.16 2.54
C SER A 249 -6.14 -1.54 3.43
N GLY A 250 -6.69 -0.40 3.01
CA GLY A 250 -7.81 0.21 3.70
C GLY A 250 -7.49 1.17 4.83
N TRP A 251 -6.22 1.57 4.93
CA TRP A 251 -5.73 2.41 6.01
C TRP A 251 -4.53 3.24 5.57
N GLY A 252 -4.16 4.19 6.42
CA GLY A 252 -3.00 5.06 6.26
C GLY A 252 -2.95 6.13 7.34
N ASP A 253 -1.80 6.75 7.55
CA ASP A 253 -1.63 7.93 8.37
C ASP A 253 -1.98 9.22 7.61
N CYS A 254 -1.62 10.38 8.16
CA CYS A 254 -1.86 11.68 7.53
C CYS A 254 -1.15 11.80 6.17
N ASP A 255 0.08 11.33 6.05
CA ASP A 255 0.88 11.47 4.83
C ASP A 255 0.36 10.55 3.73
N THR A 256 0.07 9.29 4.07
CA THR A 256 -0.57 8.32 3.20
C THR A 256 -1.91 8.83 2.65
N LYS A 257 -2.78 9.34 3.54
CA LYS A 257 -4.10 9.84 3.16
C LYS A 257 -4.00 11.10 2.30
N THR A 258 -3.05 11.98 2.59
CA THR A 258 -2.77 13.19 1.79
C THR A 258 -2.27 12.82 0.40
N ALA A 259 -1.33 11.87 0.29
CA ALA A 259 -0.81 11.39 -0.99
C ALA A 259 -1.92 10.83 -1.87
N LEU A 260 -2.82 10.04 -1.27
CA LEU A 260 -3.96 9.48 -1.97
C LEU A 260 -4.94 10.55 -2.44
N ALA A 261 -5.38 11.45 -1.56
CA ALA A 261 -6.29 12.53 -1.91
C ALA A 261 -5.71 13.39 -3.03
N ALA A 262 -4.46 13.85 -2.88
CA ALA A 262 -3.78 14.65 -3.90
C ALA A 262 -3.64 13.91 -5.24
N SER A 263 -3.41 12.59 -5.23
CA SER A 263 -3.33 11.79 -6.46
C SER A 263 -4.68 11.69 -7.19
N VAL A 264 -5.78 11.56 -6.44
CA VAL A 264 -7.14 11.55 -6.99
C VAL A 264 -7.48 12.94 -7.55
N LEU A 265 -7.28 14.00 -6.77
CA LEU A 265 -7.58 15.38 -7.19
C LEU A 265 -6.76 15.78 -8.42
N SER A 266 -5.47 15.45 -8.45
CA SER A 266 -4.58 15.73 -9.59
C SER A 266 -4.94 14.96 -10.87
N SER A 267 -5.88 14.01 -10.80
CA SER A 267 -6.40 13.30 -11.99
C SER A 267 -7.38 14.15 -12.80
N TRP A 268 -7.88 15.26 -12.24
CA TRP A 268 -8.73 16.21 -12.96
C TRP A 268 -7.91 17.39 -13.46
N ASN A 269 -7.91 17.64 -14.77
CA ASN A 269 -7.18 18.76 -15.37
C ASN A 269 -7.63 20.13 -14.84
N THR A 270 -8.86 20.23 -14.31
CA THR A 270 -9.45 21.44 -13.74
C THR A 270 -9.10 21.65 -12.27
N ALA A 271 -8.63 20.60 -11.56
CA ALA A 271 -8.27 20.65 -10.15
C ALA A 271 -6.76 20.79 -9.95
N LYS A 272 -6.10 21.67 -10.73
CA LYS A 272 -4.74 22.07 -10.41
C LYS A 272 -4.79 22.85 -9.09
N MET A 273 -4.38 22.20 -8.01
CA MET A 273 -4.08 22.89 -6.76
C MET A 273 -3.02 23.94 -7.06
N VAL A 274 -3.36 25.20 -6.81
CA VAL A 274 -2.43 26.34 -6.86
C VAL A 274 -1.47 26.24 -5.70
#